data_AF-A0A5C7GG43-F1
#
_entry.id   AF-A0A5C7GG43-F1
#
_cell.length_a   1.000
_cell.length_b   1.000
_cell.length_c   1.000
_cell.angle_alpha   90.00
_cell.angle_beta   90.00
_cell.angle_gamma   90.00
#
_symmetry.space_group_name_H-M   'P 1'
#
loop_
_entity.id
_entity.type
_entity.pdbx_description
1 polymer ?
#
loop_
_entity_poly.entity_id
_entity_poly.type
_entity_poly.pdbx_seq_one_letter_code
_entity_poly.pdbx_strand_id
1 'polypeptide(L)'
;MNNQIELDGNWIITEMTYEGKSVYPKTLNQTIRIVYGGYENSESMNFKVSDSTLTLPGFESEQLKTEFAFDKGKLKINSNRSNSELELTNKIFSGTYDWAFSNIEKTLKLKSDKTYINMISQEKIVSDSVDKVFDGL
;
A
#
# COMPACT_ATOMS: atom_id res chain seq x y z
N MET A 1 2.30 -19.86 -11.33
CA MET A 1 1.09 -19.04 -11.17
C MET A 1 1.53 -17.59 -11.16
N ASN A 2 0.81 -16.72 -11.87
CA ASN A 2 1.21 -15.32 -12.04
C ASN A 2 0.58 -14.50 -10.89
N ASN A 3 1.19 -14.56 -9.70
CA ASN A 3 0.72 -13.87 -8.48
C ASN A 3 0.62 -12.33 -8.63
N GLN A 4 1.01 -11.80 -9.79
CA GLN A 4 0.96 -10.38 -10.13
C GLN A 4 -0.46 -9.85 -10.34
N ILE A 5 -1.39 -10.69 -10.84
CA ILE A 5 -2.80 -10.28 -11.01
C ILE A 5 -3.47 -10.05 -9.65
N GLU A 6 -3.01 -10.75 -8.61
CA GLU A 6 -3.57 -10.68 -7.25
C GLU A 6 -3.20 -9.40 -6.49
N LEU A 7 -2.35 -8.54 -7.07
CA LEU A 7 -1.98 -7.26 -6.49
C LEU A 7 -2.97 -6.14 -6.82
N ASP A 8 -3.85 -6.32 -7.80
CA ASP A 8 -4.80 -5.29 -8.21
C ASP A 8 -5.75 -4.94 -7.06
N GLY A 9 -5.93 -3.65 -6.80
CA GLY A 9 -6.85 -3.16 -5.78
C GLY A 9 -6.20 -2.33 -4.67
N ASN A 10 -6.95 -2.18 -3.57
CA ASN A 10 -6.58 -1.30 -2.47
C ASN A 10 -5.98 -2.08 -1.28
N TRP A 11 -4.84 -1.61 -0.80
CA TRP A 11 -4.02 -2.24 0.22
C TRP A 11 -3.82 -1.31 1.40
N ILE A 12 -4.33 -1.71 2.56
CA ILE A 12 -4.33 -0.89 3.76
C ILE A 12 -3.01 -1.06 4.47
N ILE A 13 -2.31 0.04 4.74
CA ILE A 13 -1.03 0.00 5.45
C ILE A 13 -1.31 -0.29 6.92
N THR A 14 -0.78 -1.41 7.40
CA THR A 14 -0.93 -1.88 8.78
C THR A 14 0.33 -1.63 9.61
N GLU A 15 1.48 -1.58 8.96
CA GLU A 15 2.77 -1.30 9.59
C GLU A 15 3.71 -0.70 8.54
N MET A 16 4.49 0.30 8.93
CA MET A 16 5.52 0.86 8.08
C MET A 16 6.73 1.34 8.89
N THR A 17 7.93 1.06 8.35
CA THR A 17 9.18 1.61 8.87
C THR A 17 10.04 2.19 7.74
N TYR A 18 10.78 3.24 8.05
CA TYR A 18 11.80 3.85 7.19
C TYR A 18 13.07 4.08 8.01
N GLU A 19 14.21 3.59 7.53
CA GLU A 19 15.51 3.63 8.23
C GLU A 19 15.41 3.09 9.68
N GLY A 20 14.64 2.02 9.85
CA GLY A 20 14.43 1.34 11.13
C GLY A 20 13.50 2.07 12.10
N LYS A 21 12.91 3.20 11.71
CA LYS A 21 11.94 3.95 12.54
C LYS A 21 10.53 3.75 12.02
N SER A 22 9.57 3.62 12.93
CA SER A 22 8.16 3.62 12.54
C SER A 22 7.81 4.98 11.94
N VAL A 23 7.14 4.94 10.79
CA VAL A 23 6.63 6.12 10.09
C VAL A 23 5.22 5.80 9.60
N TYR A 24 4.36 6.80 9.57
CA TYR A 24 3.03 6.68 8.96
C TYR A 24 2.83 7.88 8.04
N PRO A 25 2.41 7.66 6.78
CA PRO A 25 2.03 8.75 5.90
C PRO A 25 0.76 9.42 6.42
N LYS A 26 0.49 10.63 5.94
CA LYS A 26 -0.72 11.41 6.23
C LYS A 26 -1.07 12.27 5.04
N THR A 27 -2.10 11.87 4.32
CA THR A 27 -2.56 12.58 3.11
C THR A 27 -3.37 13.83 3.46
N LEU A 28 -3.16 14.94 2.73
CA LEU A 28 -3.94 16.17 2.92
C LEU A 28 -5.40 16.02 2.48
N ASN A 29 -5.61 15.27 1.39
CA ASN A 29 -6.94 15.02 0.87
C ASN A 29 -7.53 13.78 1.55
N GLN A 30 -8.25 13.99 2.65
CA GLN A 30 -8.85 12.94 3.49
C GLN A 30 -9.97 12.14 2.80
N THR A 31 -10.02 12.08 1.47
CA THR A 31 -11.07 11.37 0.73
C THR A 31 -11.02 9.85 0.98
N ILE A 32 -9.88 9.31 1.44
CA ILE A 32 -9.76 7.91 1.86
C ILE A 32 -9.95 7.81 3.38
N ARG A 33 -11.17 8.09 3.86
CA ARG A 33 -11.61 7.64 5.18
C ARG A 33 -12.12 6.22 5.03
N ILE A 34 -11.24 5.26 5.30
CA ILE A 34 -11.63 3.87 5.35
C ILE A 34 -12.34 3.65 6.69
N VAL A 35 -13.65 3.52 6.66
CA VAL A 35 -14.47 3.22 7.84
C VAL A 35 -14.79 1.73 7.80
N TYR A 36 -13.82 0.91 8.24
CA TYR A 36 -14.02 -0.50 8.54
C TYR A 36 -13.53 -0.74 9.96
N GLY A 37 -14.31 -1.46 10.77
CA GLY A 37 -14.07 -1.61 12.21
C GLY A 37 -12.62 -1.97 12.53
N GLY A 38 -11.88 -1.01 13.10
CA GLY A 38 -10.47 -1.17 13.49
C GLY A 38 -9.42 -0.60 12.54
N TYR A 39 -9.80 -0.10 11.35
CA TYR A 39 -8.91 0.54 10.38
C TYR A 39 -9.30 1.99 10.06
N GLU A 40 -10.05 2.63 10.95
CA GLU A 40 -10.51 4.00 10.78
C GLU A 40 -9.35 4.98 10.54
N ASN A 41 -9.38 5.68 9.39
CA ASN A 41 -8.33 6.62 8.96
C ASN A 41 -6.99 5.98 8.58
N SER A 42 -6.96 4.67 8.29
CA SER A 42 -5.75 4.01 7.80
C SER A 42 -5.42 4.50 6.38
N GLU A 43 -4.14 4.77 6.17
CA GLU A 43 -3.61 5.08 4.84
C GLU A 43 -3.50 3.82 3.98
N SER A 44 -3.49 4.01 2.67
CA SER A 44 -3.52 2.88 1.73
C SER A 44 -2.71 3.13 0.47
N MET A 45 -2.35 2.04 -0.19
CA MET A 45 -1.73 2.01 -1.52
C MET A 45 -2.70 1.34 -2.48
N ASN A 46 -2.94 1.97 -3.63
CA ASN A 46 -3.78 1.39 -4.67
C ASN A 46 -2.95 0.98 -5.88
N PHE A 47 -2.87 -0.32 -6.11
CA PHE A 47 -2.22 -0.90 -7.29
C PHE A 47 -3.26 -1.07 -8.39
N LYS A 48 -2.90 -0.62 -9.59
CA LYS A 48 -3.66 -0.87 -10.81
C LYS A 48 -2.77 -1.61 -11.79
N VAL A 49 -2.89 -2.94 -11.79
CA VAL A 49 -2.00 -3.84 -12.54
C VAL A 49 -2.18 -3.66 -14.05
N SER A 50 -3.40 -3.36 -14.51
CA SER A 50 -3.72 -3.23 -15.94
C SER A 50 -2.92 -2.15 -16.68
N ASP A 51 -2.56 -1.06 -15.99
CA ASP A 51 -1.79 0.06 -16.55
C ASP A 51 -0.47 0.32 -15.79
N SER A 52 -0.08 -0.61 -14.91
CA SER A 52 1.16 -0.52 -14.11
C SER A 52 1.27 0.76 -13.28
N THR A 53 0.13 1.29 -12.82
CA THR A 53 0.09 2.50 -11.98
C THR A 53 -0.16 2.19 -10.51
N LEU A 54 0.43 3.00 -9.64
CA LEU A 54 0.35 2.89 -8.19
C LEU A 54 0.04 4.27 -7.61
N THR A 55 -0.97 4.34 -6.77
CA THR A 55 -1.25 5.52 -5.94
C THR A 55 -0.66 5.30 -4.56
N LEU A 56 0.25 6.17 -4.18
CA LEU A 56 0.91 6.21 -2.88
C LEU A 56 0.26 7.24 -1.97
N PRO A 57 0.22 7.00 -0.65
CA PRO A 57 -0.16 8.04 0.29
C PRO A 57 0.95 9.09 0.39
N GLY A 58 0.58 10.33 0.69
CA GLY A 58 1.49 11.46 0.90
C GLY A 58 1.89 11.60 2.36
N PHE A 59 3.07 12.16 2.64
CA PHE A 59 3.45 12.61 3.98
C PHE A 59 3.14 14.10 4.11
N GLU A 60 2.07 14.44 4.84
CA GLU A 60 1.52 15.80 4.97
C GLU A 60 1.35 16.51 3.61
N SER A 61 1.04 15.72 2.58
CA SER A 61 0.95 16.14 1.18
C SER A 61 -0.18 15.40 0.47
N GLU A 62 -0.46 15.79 -0.78
CA GLU A 62 -1.38 15.03 -1.63
C GLU A 62 -0.85 13.62 -1.94
N GLN A 63 -1.75 12.76 -2.40
CA GLN A 63 -1.39 11.44 -2.89
C GLN A 63 -0.49 11.55 -4.12
N LEU A 64 0.44 10.60 -4.25
CA LEU A 64 1.35 10.54 -5.38
C LEU A 64 0.96 9.37 -6.28
N LYS A 65 0.51 9.68 -7.50
CA LYS A 65 0.39 8.68 -8.56
C LYS A 65 1.74 8.47 -9.24
N THR A 66 2.18 7.22 -9.31
CA THR A 66 3.42 6.80 -9.96
C THR A 66 3.24 5.49 -10.71
N GLU A 67 4.32 4.98 -11.29
CA GLU A 67 4.39 3.71 -11.98
C GLU A 67 5.15 2.69 -11.14
N PHE A 68 4.77 1.43 -11.30
CA PHE A 68 5.52 0.30 -10.77
C PHE A 68 5.79 -0.74 -11.87
N ALA A 69 6.82 -1.54 -11.67
CA ALA A 69 7.16 -2.62 -12.60
C ALA A 69 7.68 -3.85 -11.84
N PHE A 70 7.52 -5.03 -12.43
CA PHE A 70 8.20 -6.23 -11.96
C PHE A 70 9.47 -6.43 -12.76
N ASP A 71 10.61 -6.48 -12.08
CA ASP A 71 11.91 -6.81 -12.69
C ASP A 71 12.61 -7.88 -11.87
N LYS A 72 12.97 -9.00 -12.51
CA LYS A 72 13.65 -10.15 -11.89
C LYS A 72 13.01 -10.62 -10.59
N GLY A 73 11.67 -10.65 -10.55
CA GLY A 73 10.89 -11.08 -9.38
C GLY A 73 10.79 -10.03 -8.26
N LYS A 74 11.34 -8.83 -8.45
CA LYS A 74 11.23 -7.70 -7.50
C LYS A 74 10.19 -6.69 -7.98
N LEU A 75 9.61 -5.96 -7.04
CA LEU A 75 8.68 -4.87 -7.32
C LEU A 75 9.45 -3.55 -7.30
N LYS A 76 9.48 -2.84 -8.41
CA LYS A 76 10.14 -1.54 -8.53
C LYS A 76 9.10 -0.43 -8.56
N ILE A 77 9.22 0.54 -7.67
CA ILE A 77 8.39 1.75 -7.63
C ILE A 77 9.24 2.92 -8.14
N ASN A 78 8.79 3.55 -9.21
CA ASN A 78 9.51 4.67 -9.82
C ASN A 78 9.26 5.97 -9.04
N SER A 79 10.30 6.81 -8.98
CA SER A 79 10.19 8.15 -8.40
C SER A 79 9.62 9.13 -9.43
N ASN A 80 8.65 9.94 -9.02
CA ASN A 80 8.24 11.10 -9.79
C ASN A 80 9.04 12.32 -9.29
N ARG A 81 10.21 12.56 -9.91
CA ARG A 81 11.21 13.56 -9.47
C ARG A 81 10.78 15.02 -9.59
N SER A 82 9.57 15.28 -10.05
CA SER A 82 9.12 16.60 -10.51
C SER A 82 8.54 17.49 -9.40
N ASN A 83 8.20 16.95 -8.23
CA ASN A 83 7.44 17.68 -7.22
C ASN A 83 8.16 17.72 -5.86
N SER A 84 8.64 18.92 -5.48
CA SER A 84 9.34 19.17 -4.22
C SER A 84 8.47 18.94 -2.98
N GLU A 85 7.15 19.12 -3.10
CA GLU A 85 6.21 18.87 -2.00
C GLU A 85 6.08 17.38 -1.65
N LEU A 86 6.50 16.49 -2.56
CA LEU A 86 6.40 15.04 -2.42
C LEU A 86 7.77 14.38 -2.20
N GLU A 87 8.77 15.15 -1.78
CA GLU A 87 10.14 14.65 -1.65
C GLU A 87 10.25 13.51 -0.63
N LEU A 88 9.57 13.62 0.52
CA LEU A 88 9.59 12.58 1.55
C LEU A 88 8.86 11.30 1.10
N THR A 89 7.67 11.44 0.51
CA THR A 89 6.92 10.33 -0.10
C THR A 89 7.79 9.60 -1.13
N ASN A 90 8.41 10.34 -2.05
CA ASN A 90 9.33 9.77 -3.03
C ASN A 90 10.51 9.05 -2.36
N LYS A 91 11.15 9.64 -1.35
CA LYS A 91 12.28 9.04 -0.62
C LYS A 91 11.93 7.72 0.05
N ILE A 92 10.74 7.64 0.66
CA ILE A 92 10.32 6.46 1.43
C ILE A 92 9.87 5.33 0.50
N PHE A 93 9.05 5.65 -0.50
CA PHE A 93 8.39 4.63 -1.33
C PHE A 93 9.15 4.26 -2.59
N SER A 94 9.94 5.16 -3.18
CA SER A 94 10.65 4.84 -4.43
C SER A 94 11.78 3.87 -4.18
N GLY A 95 11.91 2.86 -5.02
CA GLY A 95 12.97 1.87 -4.86
C GLY A 95 12.64 0.52 -5.47
N THR A 96 13.43 -0.48 -5.11
CA THR A 96 13.21 -1.87 -5.50
C THR A 96 12.96 -2.69 -4.24
N TYR A 97 11.89 -3.45 -4.24
CA TYR A 97 11.40 -4.21 -3.10
C TYR A 97 11.42 -5.70 -3.40
N ASP A 98 11.90 -6.46 -2.42
CA ASP A 98 11.44 -7.82 -2.26
C ASP A 98 9.99 -7.76 -1.79
N TRP A 99 9.14 -8.61 -2.35
CA TRP A 99 7.73 -8.63 -2.03
C TRP A 99 7.26 -10.04 -1.74
N ALA A 100 6.33 -10.16 -0.80
CA ALA A 100 5.70 -11.42 -0.43
C ALA A 100 4.20 -11.22 -0.31
N PHE A 101 3.44 -12.05 -1.03
CA PHE A 101 1.99 -12.06 -0.99
C PHE A 101 1.49 -13.36 -0.36
N SER A 102 0.59 -13.26 0.61
CA SER A 102 -0.16 -14.39 1.18
C SER A 102 -1.58 -14.36 0.67
N ASN A 103 -1.96 -15.36 -0.14
CA ASN A 103 -3.32 -15.41 -0.68
C ASN A 103 -4.38 -15.75 0.38
N ILE A 104 -4.00 -16.51 1.41
CA ILE A 104 -4.89 -16.92 2.50
C ILE A 104 -5.17 -15.74 3.43
N GLU A 105 -4.11 -15.05 3.87
CA GLU A 105 -4.26 -13.89 4.76
C GLU A 105 -4.59 -12.60 4.01
N LYS A 106 -4.49 -12.63 2.67
CA LYS A 106 -4.57 -11.47 1.78
C LYS A 106 -3.66 -10.32 2.25
N THR A 107 -2.43 -10.68 2.62
CA THR A 107 -1.40 -9.74 3.08
C THR A 107 -0.33 -9.54 2.03
N LEU A 108 0.17 -8.30 1.93
CA LEU A 108 1.26 -7.91 1.06
C LEU A 108 2.37 -7.26 1.89
N LYS A 109 3.57 -7.80 1.80
CA LYS A 109 4.77 -7.28 2.44
C LYS A 109 5.71 -6.76 1.38
N LEU A 110 6.18 -5.53 1.53
CA LEU A 110 7.23 -4.92 0.72
C LEU A 110 8.44 -4.63 1.63
N LYS A 111 9.63 -5.06 1.20
CA LYS A 111 10.87 -4.82 1.94
C LYS A 111 12.00 -4.38 1.01
N SER A 112 12.62 -3.25 1.33
CA SER A 112 13.88 -2.78 0.78
C SER A 112 14.96 -2.72 1.87
N ASP A 113 16.11 -2.12 1.55
CA ASP A 113 17.17 -1.83 2.51
C ASP A 113 16.75 -0.81 3.58
N LYS A 114 15.85 0.12 3.23
CA LYS A 114 15.44 1.22 4.10
C LYS A 114 13.99 1.15 4.54
N THR A 115 13.12 0.54 3.74
CA THR A 115 11.67 0.63 3.93
C THR A 115 11.08 -0.76 4.10
N TYR A 116 10.23 -0.90 5.11
CA TYR A 116 9.34 -2.07 5.24
C TYR A 116 7.90 -1.58 5.31
N ILE A 117 7.02 -2.27 4.59
CA ILE A 117 5.59 -1.98 4.52
C ILE A 117 4.84 -3.30 4.63
N ASN A 118 3.94 -3.40 5.61
CA ASN A 118 2.99 -4.50 5.73
C ASN A 118 1.59 -3.99 5.43
N MET A 119 0.89 -4.68 4.54
CA MET A 119 -0.45 -4.31 4.12
C MET A 119 -1.40 -5.50 4.14
N ILE A 120 -2.68 -5.18 4.25
CA ILE A 120 -3.80 -6.13 4.11
C ILE A 120 -4.74 -5.62 3.02
N SER A 121 -5.29 -6.52 2.20
CA SER A 121 -6.25 -6.12 1.17
C SER A 121 -7.52 -5.55 1.80
N GLN A 122 -8.08 -4.50 1.20
CA GLN A 122 -9.38 -3.97 1.61
C GLN A 122 -10.50 -5.01 1.44
N GLU A 123 -10.42 -5.84 0.40
CA GLU A 123 -11.37 -6.93 0.14
C GLU A 123 -11.49 -7.88 1.34
N LYS A 124 -10.35 -8.29 1.92
CA LYS A 124 -10.32 -9.15 3.11
C LYS A 124 -10.98 -8.50 4.32
N ILE A 125 -10.71 -7.22 4.57
CA ILE A 125 -11.32 -6.48 5.68
C ILE A 125 -12.84 -6.44 5.53
N VAL A 126 -13.33 -6.19 4.31
CA VAL A 126 -14.77 -6.18 4.02
C VAL A 126 -15.38 -7.56 4.22
N SER A 127 -14.77 -8.62 3.66
CA SER A 127 -15.23 -9.99 3.83
C SER A 127 -15.35 -10.38 5.31
N ASP A 128 -14.30 -10.12 6.10
CA ASP A 128 -14.27 -10.47 7.53
C ASP A 128 -15.29 -9.69 8.35
N SER A 129 -15.60 -8.46 7.93
CA SER A 129 -16.63 -7.64 8.58
C SER A 129 -18.03 -8.16 8.28
N VAL A 130 -18.26 -8.66 7.06
CA VAL A 130 -19.52 -9.28 6.66
C VAL A 130 -19.75 -10.60 7.40
N ASP A 131 -18.75 -11.48 7.46
CA ASP A 131 -18.85 -12.78 8.14
C ASP A 131 -19.21 -12.61 9.63
N LYS A 132 -18.62 -11.62 10.32
CA LYS A 132 -18.96 -11.29 11.71
C LYS A 132 -20.42 -10.86 11.93
N VAL A 133 -21.06 -10.28 10.93
CA VAL A 133 -22.48 -9.90 11.01
C VAL A 133 -23.37 -11.14 10.86
N PHE A 134 -22.96 -12.12 10.05
CA PHE A 134 -23.73 -13.34 9.81
C PHE A 134 -23.49 -14.44 10.86
N ASP A 135 -22.32 -14.52 11.48
CA ASP A 135 -22.03 -15.42 12.61
C ASP A 135 -22.70 -14.97 13.93
N GLY A 136 -23.27 -13.76 13.95
CA GLY A 136 -24.01 -13.19 15.07
C GLY A 136 -25.54 -13.36 15.00
N LEU A 137 -26.05 -14.08 13.99
CA LEU A 137 -27.46 -14.46 13.81
C LEU A 137 -27.66 -15.97 14.06
#